data_AF-A0A537B9A3-F1
#
_entry.id   AF-A0A537B9A3-F1
#
_cell.length_a   1.000
_cell.length_b   1.000
_cell.length_c   1.000
_cell.angle_alpha   90.00
_cell.angle_beta   90.00
_cell.angle_gamma   90.00
#
_symmetry.space_group_name_H-M   'P 1'
#
loop_
_entity.id
_entity.type
_entity.pdbx_description
1 polymer ?
#
loop_
_entity_poly.entity_id
_entity_poly.type
_entity_poly.pdbx_seq_one_letter_code
_entity_poly.pdbx_strand_id
1 'polypeptide(L)'
;MNGYAAPWWLPGGHLQTVYPVLHPPERVALQRERWETPDGDFVDVDFAGERSASRLLVLFHGLEGCSDSHYARAFATQALSSGWRLAMPHWRGCSGEPNRRPRAYHSGDSAEVDWILRRFSSPVHAVGISLGGNALLKWLGERGDEARSIVRRAATVSAPIDLSAAGRALDCGINREIYTRHFLSTLKPKSLAKLALFPELYDRAKVRAARTFREF
;
A
#
# COMPACT_ATOMS: atom_id res chain seq x y z
N MET A 1 -0.15 -21.91 -15.31
CA MET A 1 -1.26 -21.04 -14.87
C MET A 1 -2.40 -21.23 -15.88
N ASN A 2 -3.32 -22.15 -15.63
CA ASN A 2 -4.47 -22.38 -16.51
C ASN A 2 -5.75 -22.01 -15.76
N GLY A 3 -6.56 -21.10 -16.33
CA GLY A 3 -7.99 -21.06 -16.04
C GLY A 3 -8.62 -19.72 -15.63
N TYR A 4 -7.89 -18.61 -15.46
CA TYR A 4 -8.58 -17.34 -15.20
C TYR A 4 -9.16 -16.77 -16.50
N ALA A 5 -10.48 -16.85 -16.63
CA ALA A 5 -11.25 -16.12 -17.63
C ALA A 5 -11.93 -14.95 -16.93
N ALA A 6 -11.65 -13.72 -17.38
CA ALA A 6 -12.33 -12.55 -16.85
C ALA A 6 -13.85 -12.66 -17.12
N PRO A 7 -14.71 -12.24 -16.19
CA PRO A 7 -16.15 -12.20 -16.44
C PRO A 7 -16.45 -11.36 -17.69
N TRP A 8 -17.32 -11.86 -18.57
CA TRP A 8 -17.64 -11.22 -19.85
C TRP A 8 -18.19 -9.78 -19.68
N TRP A 9 -18.78 -9.47 -18.53
CA TRP A 9 -19.32 -8.15 -18.18
C TRP A 9 -18.29 -7.20 -17.52
N LEU A 10 -17.05 -7.66 -17.29
CA LEU A 10 -15.91 -6.84 -16.85
C LEU A 10 -14.78 -6.83 -17.90
N PRO A 11 -15.03 -6.35 -19.14
CA PRO A 11 -13.97 -6.26 -20.13
C PRO A 11 -12.94 -5.19 -19.76
N GLY A 12 -11.66 -5.51 -19.98
CA GLY A 12 -10.54 -4.59 -19.84
C GLY A 12 -10.16 -4.24 -18.39
N GLY A 13 -9.00 -3.59 -18.23
CA GLY A 13 -8.43 -3.28 -16.91
C GLY A 13 -9.21 -2.23 -16.12
N HIS A 14 -9.88 -1.29 -16.80
CA HIS A 14 -10.61 -0.21 -16.13
C HIS A 14 -11.81 -0.72 -15.34
N LEU A 15 -12.69 -1.50 -15.98
CA LEU A 15 -13.88 -2.04 -15.30
C LEU A 15 -13.48 -3.02 -14.20
N GLN A 16 -12.45 -3.83 -14.43
CA GLN A 16 -11.90 -4.74 -13.42
C GLN A 16 -11.27 -4.00 -12.22
N THR A 17 -10.82 -2.75 -12.41
CA THR A 17 -10.29 -1.91 -11.32
C THR A 17 -11.40 -1.17 -10.59
N VAL A 18 -12.39 -0.64 -11.31
CA VAL A 18 -13.46 0.20 -10.72
C VAL A 18 -14.53 -0.63 -10.03
N TYR A 19 -14.95 -1.77 -10.60
CA TYR A 19 -16.06 -2.55 -10.04
C TYR A 19 -15.82 -2.99 -8.58
N PRO A 20 -14.65 -3.52 -8.20
CA PRO A 20 -14.38 -3.92 -6.81
C PRO A 20 -14.33 -2.75 -5.84
N VAL A 21 -14.05 -1.53 -6.32
CA VAL A 21 -14.11 -0.30 -5.49
C VAL A 21 -15.55 0.01 -5.10
N LEU A 22 -16.49 -0.19 -6.02
CA LEU A 22 -17.93 0.06 -5.80
C LEU A 22 -18.61 -1.08 -5.03
N HIS A 23 -18.08 -2.30 -5.12
CA HIS A 23 -18.63 -3.51 -4.49
C HIS A 23 -17.55 -4.24 -3.66
N PRO A 24 -17.01 -3.61 -2.60
CA PRO A 24 -15.98 -4.23 -1.79
C PRO A 24 -16.54 -5.41 -0.96
N PRO A 25 -15.76 -6.49 -0.73
CA PRO A 25 -16.13 -7.56 0.21
C PRO A 25 -16.41 -7.01 1.60
N GLU A 26 -17.15 -7.69 2.47
CA GLU A 26 -17.46 -7.20 3.83
C GLU A 26 -16.22 -6.83 4.68
N ARG A 27 -16.42 -5.96 5.68
CA ARG A 27 -15.35 -5.61 6.62
C ARG A 27 -15.11 -6.76 7.57
N VAL A 28 -13.84 -7.00 7.88
CA VAL A 28 -13.44 -7.91 8.96
C VAL A 28 -13.18 -7.11 10.24
N ALA A 29 -13.27 -7.76 11.40
CA ALA A 29 -12.86 -7.15 12.66
C ALA A 29 -11.33 -6.93 12.66
N LEU A 30 -10.91 -5.71 12.99
CA LEU A 30 -9.51 -5.30 13.02
C LEU A 30 -9.08 -4.88 14.43
N GLN A 31 -7.86 -5.24 14.80
CA GLN A 31 -7.18 -4.73 15.99
C GLN A 31 -5.97 -3.91 15.54
N ARG A 32 -5.99 -2.61 15.82
CA ARG A 32 -4.88 -1.71 15.49
C ARG A 32 -3.82 -1.72 16.58
N GLU A 33 -2.57 -1.86 16.19
CA GLU A 33 -1.41 -1.63 17.03
C GLU A 33 -0.57 -0.49 16.45
N ARG A 34 -0.10 0.43 17.31
CA ARG A 34 0.85 1.49 16.91
C ARG A 34 2.27 1.07 17.23
N TRP A 35 3.16 1.16 16.24
CA TRP A 35 4.58 0.89 16.40
C TRP A 35 5.38 2.19 16.27
N GLU A 36 6.09 2.52 17.34
CA GLU A 36 7.02 3.65 17.35
C GLU A 36 8.23 3.35 16.47
N THR A 37 8.51 4.23 15.53
CA THR A 37 9.62 4.11 14.57
C THR A 37 10.91 4.72 15.15
N PRO A 38 12.10 4.26 14.71
CA PRO A 38 13.38 4.75 15.26
C PRO A 38 13.61 6.26 15.09
N ASP A 39 12.97 6.91 14.12
CA ASP A 39 13.05 8.36 13.89
C ASP A 39 12.05 9.16 14.75
N GLY A 40 11.34 8.51 15.68
CA GLY A 40 10.37 9.14 16.58
C GLY A 40 9.01 9.42 15.94
N ASP A 41 8.72 8.77 14.82
CA ASP A 41 7.40 8.74 14.19
C ASP A 41 6.66 7.43 14.54
N PHE A 42 5.59 7.10 13.82
CA PHE A 42 4.88 5.83 14.00
C PHE A 42 4.45 5.17 12.68
N VAL A 43 4.22 3.86 12.76
CA VAL A 43 3.48 3.06 11.79
C VAL A 43 2.37 2.34 12.54
N ASP A 44 1.13 2.48 12.08
CA ASP A 44 0.01 1.69 12.59
C ASP A 44 -0.13 0.40 11.79
N VAL A 45 -0.45 -0.70 12.46
CA VAL A 45 -0.66 -2.02 11.85
C VAL A 45 -2.02 -2.54 12.26
N ASP A 46 -2.88 -2.79 11.26
CA ASP A 46 -4.17 -3.42 11.48
C ASP A 46 -4.04 -4.94 11.37
N PHE A 47 -4.39 -5.64 12.45
CA PHE A 47 -4.39 -7.09 12.53
C PHE A 47 -5.80 -7.66 12.39
N ALA A 48 -5.91 -8.79 11.70
CA ALA A 48 -7.11 -9.60 11.66
C ALA A 48 -6.79 -11.07 11.93
N GLY A 49 -7.70 -11.79 12.59
CA GLY A 49 -7.59 -13.21 12.88
C GLY A 49 -6.83 -13.55 14.17
N GLU A 50 -6.80 -14.84 14.49
CA GLU A 50 -6.27 -15.35 15.75
C GLU A 50 -4.77 -15.13 15.89
N ARG A 51 -4.33 -14.67 17.08
CA ARG A 51 -2.89 -14.50 17.37
C ARG A 51 -2.12 -15.82 17.34
N SER A 52 -2.80 -16.94 17.60
CA SER A 52 -2.26 -18.29 17.60
C SER A 52 -2.14 -18.93 16.21
N ALA A 53 -2.60 -18.25 15.14
CA ALA A 53 -2.51 -18.79 13.79
C ALA A 53 -1.04 -19.09 13.41
N SER A 54 -0.80 -20.27 12.86
CA SER A 54 0.54 -20.73 12.49
C SER A 54 1.12 -20.02 11.25
N ARG A 55 0.29 -19.25 10.53
CA ARG A 55 0.68 -18.51 9.32
C ARG A 55 0.23 -17.06 9.44
N LEU A 56 1.16 -16.17 9.14
CA LEU A 56 0.94 -14.73 9.06
C LEU A 56 1.16 -14.26 7.63
N LEU A 57 0.17 -13.54 7.10
CA LEU A 57 0.27 -12.75 5.87
C LEU A 57 0.47 -11.28 6.26
N VAL A 58 1.48 -10.63 5.69
CA VAL A 58 1.70 -9.18 5.77
C VAL A 58 1.33 -8.57 4.43
N LEU A 59 0.37 -7.65 4.42
CA LEU A 59 -0.11 -6.98 3.21
C LEU A 59 0.34 -5.52 3.19
N PHE A 60 1.16 -5.17 2.20
CA PHE A 60 1.55 -3.79 1.90
C PHE A 60 0.59 -3.19 0.88
N HIS A 61 -0.15 -2.17 1.30
CA HIS A 61 -1.17 -1.53 0.47
C HIS A 61 -0.55 -0.62 -0.61
N GLY A 62 -1.36 -0.28 -1.62
CA GLY A 62 -0.98 0.62 -2.70
C GLY A 62 -0.91 2.09 -2.26
N LEU A 63 -0.59 2.98 -3.21
CA LEU A 63 -0.59 4.43 -2.99
C LEU A 63 -1.95 4.86 -2.41
N GLU A 64 -1.92 5.63 -1.33
CA GLU A 64 -3.11 6.16 -0.65
C GLU A 64 -4.12 5.10 -0.17
N GLY A 65 -3.69 3.83 -0.11
CA GLY A 65 -4.49 2.73 0.41
C GLY A 65 -4.57 2.68 1.94
N CYS A 66 -5.34 1.72 2.44
CA CYS A 66 -5.50 1.39 3.86
C CYS A 66 -6.16 0.00 4.02
N SER A 67 -6.38 -0.44 5.25
CA SER A 67 -7.08 -1.68 5.59
C SER A 67 -8.53 -1.78 5.10
N ASP A 68 -9.19 -0.66 4.79
CA ASP A 68 -10.55 -0.64 4.20
C ASP A 68 -10.55 -0.68 2.66
N SER A 69 -9.38 -0.69 2.02
CA SER A 69 -9.30 -0.85 0.56
C SER A 69 -9.94 -2.18 0.13
N HIS A 70 -10.68 -2.19 -0.98
CA HIS A 70 -11.42 -3.37 -1.46
C HIS A 70 -10.54 -4.63 -1.57
N TYR A 71 -9.31 -4.50 -2.07
CA TYR A 71 -8.36 -5.61 -2.15
C TYR A 71 -7.90 -6.06 -0.76
N ALA A 72 -7.68 -5.13 0.18
CA ALA A 72 -7.25 -5.45 1.53
C ALA A 72 -8.35 -6.25 2.26
N ARG A 73 -9.61 -5.87 2.06
CA ARG A 73 -10.79 -6.62 2.53
C ARG A 73 -10.87 -8.00 1.89
N ALA A 74 -10.65 -8.11 0.58
CA ALA A 74 -10.61 -9.42 -0.11
C ALA A 74 -9.51 -10.33 0.44
N PHE A 75 -8.29 -9.81 0.64
CA PHE A 75 -7.19 -10.54 1.26
C PHE A 75 -7.49 -10.92 2.71
N ALA A 76 -8.14 -10.05 3.48
CA ALA A 76 -8.56 -10.35 4.83
C ALA A 76 -9.56 -11.50 4.86
N THR A 77 -10.64 -11.42 4.08
CA THR A 77 -11.62 -12.51 3.97
C THR A 77 -10.96 -13.84 3.61
N GLN A 78 -10.07 -13.85 2.62
CA GLN A 78 -9.38 -15.07 2.19
C GLN A 78 -8.36 -15.61 3.21
N ALA A 79 -7.59 -14.72 3.85
CA ALA A 79 -6.62 -15.12 4.86
C ALA A 79 -7.32 -15.76 6.06
N LEU A 80 -8.37 -15.12 6.57
CA LEU A 80 -9.13 -15.61 7.71
C LEU A 80 -9.86 -16.91 7.41
N SER A 81 -10.50 -17.04 6.24
CA SER A 81 -11.16 -18.30 5.84
C SER A 81 -10.20 -19.46 5.68
N SER A 82 -8.92 -19.17 5.43
CA SER A 82 -7.84 -20.17 5.34
C SER A 82 -7.18 -20.46 6.69
N GLY A 83 -7.60 -19.82 7.78
CA GLY A 83 -7.01 -19.95 9.11
C GLY A 83 -5.68 -19.21 9.29
N TRP A 84 -5.40 -18.20 8.47
CA TRP A 84 -4.19 -17.37 8.56
C TRP A 84 -4.50 -16.09 9.33
N ARG A 85 -3.51 -15.56 10.04
CA ARG A 85 -3.55 -14.19 10.55
C ARG A 85 -3.13 -13.22 9.44
N LEU A 86 -3.72 -12.04 9.44
CA LEU A 86 -3.33 -10.93 8.56
C LEU A 86 -2.78 -9.77 9.38
N ALA A 87 -1.72 -9.15 8.88
CA ALA A 87 -1.22 -7.85 9.32
C ALA A 87 -1.18 -6.88 8.13
N MET A 88 -1.72 -5.68 8.31
CA MET A 88 -1.75 -4.62 7.31
C MET A 88 -1.05 -3.38 7.88
N PRO A 89 0.28 -3.27 7.71
CA PRO A 89 0.98 -2.04 8.03
C PRO A 89 0.49 -0.91 7.14
N HIS A 90 0.19 0.23 7.75
CA HIS A 90 -0.14 1.45 7.05
C HIS A 90 1.12 2.24 6.74
N TRP A 91 1.24 2.74 5.51
CA TRP A 91 2.24 3.74 5.20
C TRP A 91 2.03 5.00 6.07
N ARG A 92 3.11 5.74 6.30
CA ARG A 92 3.08 6.98 7.08
C ARG A 92 1.99 7.94 6.56
N GLY A 93 1.06 8.32 7.43
CA GLY A 93 -0.07 9.19 7.07
C GLY A 93 -1.26 8.49 6.39
N CYS A 94 -1.26 7.15 6.32
CA CYS A 94 -2.35 6.36 5.73
C CYS A 94 -3.23 5.62 6.74
N SER A 95 -3.01 5.77 8.05
CA SER A 95 -3.84 5.16 9.09
C SER A 95 -5.02 6.02 9.55
N GLY A 96 -5.18 7.23 9.00
CA GLY A 96 -6.21 8.20 9.38
C GLY A 96 -5.68 9.36 10.23
N GLU A 97 -4.42 9.28 10.66
CA GLU A 97 -3.72 10.36 11.36
C GLU A 97 -2.45 10.74 10.57
N PRO A 98 -2.12 12.04 10.42
CA PRO A 98 -0.83 12.46 9.89
C PRO A 98 0.33 11.94 10.74
N ASN A 99 1.38 11.46 10.09
CA ASN A 99 2.60 11.04 10.80
C ASN A 99 3.33 12.26 11.41
N ARG A 100 4.12 12.06 12.46
CA ARG A 100 4.73 13.11 13.29
C ARG A 100 5.90 13.83 12.63
N ARG A 101 6.63 13.16 11.73
CA ARG A 101 7.86 13.71 11.11
C ARG A 101 7.62 14.21 9.69
N PRO A 102 8.42 15.14 9.15
CA PRO A 102 8.26 15.62 7.77
C PRO A 102 8.31 14.53 6.70
N ARG A 103 9.00 13.41 6.99
CA ARG A 103 9.16 12.25 6.10
C ARG A 103 7.81 11.72 5.62
N ALA A 104 7.68 11.54 4.31
CA ALA A 104 6.59 10.84 3.66
C ALA A 104 7.02 9.42 3.26
N TYR A 105 6.06 8.52 3.05
CA TYR A 105 6.34 7.22 2.43
C TYR A 105 6.54 7.37 0.93
N HIS A 106 7.28 6.44 0.33
CA HIS A 106 7.41 6.34 -1.13
C HIS A 106 7.65 4.89 -1.56
N SER A 107 7.46 4.61 -2.84
CA SER A 107 7.63 3.27 -3.43
C SER A 107 9.03 2.68 -3.26
N GLY A 108 10.04 3.54 -3.08
CA GLY A 108 11.44 3.14 -2.91
C GLY A 108 11.87 2.85 -1.46
N ASP A 109 10.97 2.96 -0.49
CA ASP A 109 11.30 2.91 0.94
C ASP A 109 11.48 1.47 1.46
N SER A 110 12.52 0.81 0.95
CA SER A 110 12.88 -0.56 1.35
C SER A 110 13.34 -0.64 2.80
N ALA A 111 13.88 0.44 3.36
CA ALA A 111 14.28 0.50 4.76
C ALA A 111 13.07 0.40 5.70
N GLU A 112 11.96 1.08 5.39
CA GLU A 112 10.73 0.95 6.18
C GLU A 112 10.09 -0.43 6.03
N VAL A 113 10.13 -1.02 4.83
CA VAL A 113 9.70 -2.42 4.61
C VAL A 113 10.52 -3.39 5.47
N ASP A 114 11.85 -3.25 5.47
CA ASP A 114 12.75 -4.08 6.27
C ASP A 114 12.43 -3.96 7.76
N TRP A 115 12.31 -2.72 8.25
CA TRP A 115 11.98 -2.45 9.63
C TRP A 115 10.65 -3.07 10.03
N ILE A 116 9.59 -2.92 9.21
CA ILE A 116 8.27 -3.53 9.46
C ILE A 116 8.38 -5.06 9.51
N LEU A 117 9.02 -5.68 8.52
CA LEU A 117 9.08 -7.14 8.43
C LEU A 117 9.87 -7.78 9.58
N ARG A 118 10.93 -7.12 10.05
CA ARG A 118 11.74 -7.60 11.19
C ARG A 118 11.04 -7.50 12.54
N ARG A 119 9.90 -6.81 12.63
CA ARG A 119 9.08 -6.75 13.85
C ARG A 119 8.34 -8.06 14.12
N PHE A 120 8.23 -8.93 13.12
CA PHE A 120 7.62 -10.24 13.28
C PHE A 120 8.65 -11.27 13.73
N SER A 121 8.28 -12.14 14.66
CA SER A 121 9.18 -13.10 15.32
C SER A 121 9.50 -14.35 14.48
N SER A 122 8.87 -14.51 13.33
CA SER A 122 9.05 -15.67 12.45
C SER A 122 8.87 -15.28 10.99
N PRO A 123 9.41 -16.08 10.04
CA PRO A 123 9.27 -15.79 8.63
C PRO A 123 7.80 -15.68 8.20
N VAL A 124 7.43 -14.52 7.64
CA VAL A 124 6.05 -14.23 7.23
C VAL A 124 5.80 -14.60 5.77
N HIS A 125 4.53 -14.62 5.36
CA HIS A 125 4.17 -14.50 3.95
C HIS A 125 3.92 -13.02 3.68
N ALA A 126 4.41 -12.50 2.56
CA ALA A 126 4.25 -11.08 2.22
C ALA A 126 3.49 -10.92 0.89
N VAL A 127 2.60 -9.94 0.82
CA VAL A 127 1.97 -9.52 -0.43
C VAL A 127 2.01 -8.00 -0.56
N GLY A 128 2.38 -7.51 -1.73
CA GLY A 128 2.40 -6.09 -2.03
C GLY A 128 1.50 -5.73 -3.20
N ILE A 129 0.65 -4.72 -3.03
CA ILE A 129 -0.30 -4.27 -4.06
C ILE A 129 0.18 -2.96 -4.66
N SER A 130 0.29 -2.90 -5.99
CA SER A 130 0.71 -1.69 -6.72
C SER A 130 1.99 -1.08 -6.12
N LEU A 131 1.94 0.14 -5.58
CA LEU A 131 3.07 0.78 -4.90
C LEU A 131 3.70 -0.09 -3.81
N GLY A 132 2.90 -0.77 -2.98
CA GLY A 132 3.42 -1.67 -1.95
C GLY A 132 4.10 -2.91 -2.55
N GLY A 133 3.67 -3.32 -3.75
CA GLY A 133 4.35 -4.35 -4.54
C GLY A 133 5.72 -3.89 -5.04
N ASN A 134 5.83 -2.65 -5.53
CA ASN A 134 7.13 -2.08 -5.92
C ASN A 134 8.10 -2.03 -4.73
N ALA A 135 7.65 -1.51 -3.58
CA ALA A 135 8.47 -1.44 -2.36
C ALA A 135 8.94 -2.82 -1.90
N LEU A 136 8.04 -3.81 -1.89
CA LEU A 136 8.37 -5.19 -1.54
C LEU A 136 9.37 -5.82 -2.53
N LEU A 137 9.21 -5.61 -3.83
CA LEU A 137 10.16 -6.12 -4.84
C LEU A 137 11.54 -5.49 -4.69
N LYS A 138 11.60 -4.17 -4.46
CA LYS A 138 12.88 -3.49 -4.20
C LYS A 138 13.56 -4.06 -2.97
N TRP A 139 12.84 -4.22 -1.86
CA TRP A 139 13.38 -4.82 -0.64
C TRP A 139 13.88 -6.25 -0.87
N LEU A 140 13.11 -7.10 -1.55
CA LEU A 140 13.53 -8.47 -1.90
C LEU A 140 14.81 -8.47 -2.73
N GLY A 141 14.92 -7.57 -3.72
CA GLY A 141 16.10 -7.43 -4.56
C GLY A 141 17.34 -6.97 -3.80
N GLU A 142 17.19 -6.03 -2.85
CA GLU A 142 18.29 -5.52 -2.04
C GLU A 142 18.76 -6.49 -0.96
N ARG A 143 17.85 -7.27 -0.38
CA ARG A 143 18.19 -8.28 0.65
C ARG A 143 18.72 -9.58 0.06
N GLY A 144 18.34 -9.91 -1.18
CA GLY A 144 18.74 -11.17 -1.81
C GLY A 144 18.37 -12.39 -0.96
N ASP A 145 19.31 -13.31 -0.74
CA ASP A 145 19.07 -14.54 0.01
C ASP A 145 18.78 -14.31 1.50
N GLU A 146 19.23 -13.20 2.09
CA GLU A 146 18.92 -12.86 3.49
C GLU A 146 17.41 -12.73 3.71
N ALA A 147 16.66 -12.31 2.69
CA ALA A 147 15.20 -12.16 2.76
C ALA A 147 14.50 -13.47 3.16
N ARG A 148 15.08 -14.64 2.85
CA ARG A 148 14.50 -15.96 3.16
C ARG A 148 14.38 -16.22 4.66
N SER A 149 15.19 -15.54 5.47
CA SER A 149 15.12 -15.62 6.94
C SER A 149 13.95 -14.80 7.53
N ILE A 150 13.33 -13.91 6.72
CA ILE A 150 12.30 -12.95 7.15
C ILE A 150 10.98 -13.20 6.42
N VAL A 151 11.02 -13.60 5.15
CA VAL A 151 9.85 -13.85 4.30
C VAL A 151 9.93 -15.25 3.71
N ARG A 152 8.98 -16.11 4.08
CA ARG A 152 8.86 -17.48 3.58
C ARG A 152 8.40 -17.54 2.12
N ARG A 153 7.45 -16.67 1.76
CA ARG A 153 6.91 -16.51 0.40
C ARG A 153 6.48 -15.07 0.19
N ALA A 154 6.70 -14.56 -1.01
CA ALA A 154 6.23 -13.24 -1.42
C ALA A 154 5.42 -13.31 -2.71
N ALA A 155 4.44 -12.42 -2.84
CA ALA A 155 3.71 -12.19 -4.07
C ALA A 155 3.51 -10.68 -4.28
N THR A 156 3.37 -10.24 -5.52
CA THR A 156 2.96 -8.87 -5.82
C THR A 156 1.89 -8.83 -6.88
N VAL A 157 1.01 -7.84 -6.78
CA VAL A 157 -0.12 -7.65 -7.70
C VAL A 157 -0.01 -6.27 -8.32
N SER A 158 0.11 -6.24 -9.65
CA SER A 158 0.18 -5.00 -10.43
C SER A 158 1.26 -4.02 -9.96
N ALA A 159 2.41 -4.55 -9.54
CA ALA A 159 3.54 -3.73 -9.06
C ALA A 159 4.19 -2.99 -10.25
N PRO A 160 4.27 -1.65 -10.24
CA PRO A 160 5.00 -0.91 -11.26
C PRO A 160 6.50 -1.13 -11.04
N ILE A 161 7.21 -1.71 -12.00
CA ILE A 161 8.68 -1.89 -11.88
C ILE A 161 9.42 -0.63 -12.34
N ASP A 162 8.98 -0.04 -13.46
CA ASP A 162 9.41 1.29 -13.91
C ASP A 162 8.41 2.35 -13.43
N LEU A 163 8.74 3.03 -12.33
CA LEU A 163 7.90 4.08 -11.74
C LEU A 163 7.73 5.29 -12.65
N SER A 164 8.76 5.62 -13.45
CA SER A 164 8.70 6.76 -14.36
C SER A 164 7.78 6.48 -15.54
N ALA A 165 7.86 5.28 -16.13
CA ALA A 165 6.93 4.85 -17.16
C ALA A 165 5.51 4.69 -16.63
N ALA A 166 5.34 4.10 -15.43
CA ALA A 166 4.04 3.97 -14.79
C ALA A 166 3.39 5.32 -14.51
N GLY A 167 4.15 6.28 -13.97
CA GLY A 167 3.68 7.66 -13.76
C GLY A 167 3.24 8.32 -15.06
N ARG A 168 4.05 8.23 -16.12
CA ARG A 168 3.67 8.75 -17.45
C ARG A 168 2.41 8.08 -18.00
N ALA A 169 2.26 6.77 -17.82
CA ALA A 169 1.08 6.05 -18.28
C ALA A 169 -0.18 6.47 -17.51
N LEU A 170 -0.05 6.73 -16.20
CA LEU A 170 -1.13 7.25 -15.36
C LEU A 170 -1.51 8.68 -15.73
N ASP A 171 -0.53 9.52 -16.05
CA ASP A 171 -0.74 10.93 -16.41
C ASP A 171 -1.27 11.17 -17.84
N CYS A 172 -1.63 10.11 -18.58
CA CYS A 172 -2.09 10.18 -19.95
C CYS A 172 -3.55 9.74 -20.14
N GLY A 173 -4.28 10.44 -21.01
CA GLY A 173 -5.61 10.06 -21.47
C GLY A 173 -6.60 9.76 -20.35
N ILE A 174 -7.37 8.68 -20.48
CA ILE A 174 -8.39 8.27 -19.51
C ILE A 174 -7.81 7.91 -18.13
N ASN A 175 -6.56 7.44 -18.07
CA ASN A 175 -5.90 7.13 -16.80
C ASN A 175 -5.73 8.39 -15.94
N ARG A 176 -5.43 9.53 -16.57
CA ARG A 176 -5.26 10.80 -15.86
C ARG A 176 -6.57 11.23 -15.24
N GLU A 177 -7.63 11.17 -16.04
CA GLU A 177 -8.95 11.65 -15.67
C GLU A 177 -9.60 10.79 -14.57
N ILE A 178 -9.27 9.49 -14.50
CA ILE A 178 -9.79 8.58 -13.46
C ILE A 178 -8.81 8.46 -12.29
N TYR A 179 -7.59 7.95 -12.55
CA TYR A 179 -6.67 7.52 -11.51
C TYR A 179 -5.81 8.65 -10.96
N THR A 180 -5.12 9.42 -11.81
CA THR A 180 -4.27 10.53 -11.33
C THR A 180 -5.12 11.55 -10.58
N ARG A 181 -6.30 11.93 -11.12
CA ARG A 181 -7.24 12.81 -10.41
C ARG A 181 -7.68 12.24 -9.06
N HIS A 182 -8.01 10.95 -8.99
CA HIS A 182 -8.38 10.29 -7.75
C HIS A 182 -7.24 10.39 -6.71
N PHE A 183 -6.02 10.00 -7.06
CA PHE A 183 -4.89 10.06 -6.13
C PHE A 183 -4.53 11.49 -5.73
N LEU A 184 -4.51 12.45 -6.66
CA LEU A 184 -4.25 13.85 -6.32
C LEU A 184 -5.34 14.45 -5.43
N SER A 185 -6.59 13.95 -5.50
CA SER A 185 -7.67 14.40 -4.62
C SER A 185 -7.44 14.06 -3.15
N THR A 186 -6.65 13.02 -2.84
CA THR A 186 -6.31 12.64 -1.46
C THR A 186 -4.91 13.10 -1.06
N LEU A 187 -3.94 13.04 -1.98
CA LEU A 187 -2.56 13.45 -1.76
C LEU A 187 -2.44 14.96 -1.49
N LYS A 188 -3.10 15.80 -2.27
CA LYS A 188 -2.99 17.27 -2.10
C LYS A 188 -3.48 17.74 -0.73
N PRO A 189 -4.66 17.34 -0.21
CA PRO A 189 -5.06 17.71 1.14
C PRO A 189 -4.07 17.25 2.21
N LYS A 190 -3.56 16.02 2.13
CA LYS A 190 -2.56 15.50 3.08
C LYS A 190 -1.26 16.30 3.02
N SER A 191 -0.75 16.61 1.82
CA SER A 191 0.45 17.43 1.66
C SER A 191 0.25 18.85 2.17
N LEU A 192 -0.92 19.47 1.92
CA LEU A 192 -1.22 20.80 2.43
C LEU A 192 -1.34 20.82 3.97
N ALA A 193 -1.94 19.79 4.56
CA ALA A 193 -1.98 19.62 6.01
C ALA A 193 -0.58 19.43 6.60
N LYS A 194 0.27 18.63 5.94
CA LYS A 194 1.66 18.43 6.33
C LYS A 194 2.47 19.73 6.26
N LEU A 195 2.27 20.52 5.22
CA LEU A 195 2.91 21.80 5.03
C LEU A 195 2.46 22.84 6.06
N ALA A 196 1.26 22.72 6.62
CA ALA A 196 0.85 23.58 7.74
C ALA A 196 1.68 23.31 9.01
N LEU A 197 2.11 22.05 9.22
CA LEU A 197 2.98 21.65 10.33
C LEU A 197 4.47 21.91 10.04
N PHE A 198 4.87 21.81 8.77
CA PHE A 198 6.25 21.99 8.32
C PHE A 198 6.30 22.97 7.13
N PRO A 199 6.22 24.29 7.37
CA PRO A 199 6.03 25.29 6.31
C PRO A 199 7.10 25.33 5.21
N GLU A 200 8.31 24.84 5.50
CA GLU A 200 9.45 24.87 4.59
C GLU A 200 9.62 23.58 3.77
N LEU A 201 8.69 22.61 3.88
CA LEU A 201 8.87 21.29 3.28
C LEU A 201 8.79 21.30 1.74
N TYR A 202 7.89 22.10 1.16
CA TYR A 202 7.74 22.28 -0.29
C TYR A 202 6.82 23.46 -0.63
N ASP A 203 6.78 23.84 -1.91
CA ASP A 203 5.98 24.96 -2.40
C ASP A 203 4.46 24.65 -2.39
N ARG A 204 3.71 25.39 -1.57
CA ARG A 204 2.24 25.30 -1.45
C ARG A 204 1.53 25.50 -2.79
N ALA A 205 1.98 26.44 -3.60
CA ALA A 205 1.35 26.77 -4.87
C ALA A 205 1.54 25.64 -5.88
N LYS A 206 2.72 25.01 -5.91
CA LYS A 206 2.97 23.82 -6.75
C LYS A 206 2.07 22.64 -6.39
N VAL A 207 1.94 22.33 -5.10
CA VAL A 207 1.02 21.27 -4.63
C VAL A 207 -0.42 21.52 -5.08
N ARG A 208 -0.91 22.77 -4.97
CA ARG A 208 -2.27 23.12 -5.42
C ARG A 208 -2.41 23.03 -6.94
N ALA A 209 -1.40 23.49 -7.68
CA ALA A 209 -1.43 23.56 -9.14
C ALA A 209 -1.31 22.19 -9.82
N ALA A 210 -0.60 21.23 -9.21
CA ALA A 210 -0.26 19.94 -9.84
C ALA A 210 -1.47 19.18 -10.41
N ARG A 211 -1.42 18.77 -11.67
CA ARG A 211 -2.47 17.99 -12.35
C ARG A 211 -2.00 16.60 -12.74
N THR A 212 -0.71 16.34 -12.57
CA THR A 212 -0.03 15.09 -12.90
C THR A 212 0.83 14.64 -11.73
N PHE A 213 1.16 13.35 -11.68
CA PHE A 213 2.14 12.84 -10.71
C PHE A 213 3.53 13.42 -10.94
N ARG A 214 3.86 13.78 -12.18
CA ARG A 214 5.13 14.44 -12.48
C ARG A 214 5.22 15.86 -11.91
N GLU A 215 4.12 16.59 -11.90
CA GLU A 215 4.07 17.96 -11.35
C GLU A 215 4.02 18.00 -9.82
N PHE A 216 3.41 16.97 -9.22
CA PHE A 216 3.24 16.83 -7.78
C PHE A 216 4.53 16.33 -7.11
#